data_AF-A0ABD3JBU8-F1
#
_entry.id   AF-A0ABD3JBU8-F1
#
_cell.length_a   1.000
_cell.length_b   1.000
_cell.length_c   1.000
_cell.angle_alpha   90.00
_cell.angle_beta   90.00
_cell.angle_gamma   90.00
#
_symmetry.space_group_name_H-M   'P 1'
#
loop_
_entity.id
_entity.type
_entity.pdbx_description
1 polymer ?
#
loop_
_entity_poly.entity_id
_entity_poly.type
_entity_poly.pdbx_seq_one_letter_code
_entity_poly.pdbx_strand_id
1 'polypeptide(L)'
;MSPDAKDSDIRLNKLPFRSSDHSLPPNTESTENLPLDQMVTLFHSPMSLATPVEHLLSDITAEEGWPALCVISDVFFGRSTDIATASGSDQVLFGLR
;
A
#
# COMPACT_ATOMS: atom_id res chain seq x y z
N MET A 1 33.26 -19.85 -4.69
CA MET A 1 32.24 -20.91 -4.62
C MET A 1 31.25 -20.58 -3.51
N SER A 2 30.14 -19.93 -3.85
CA SER A 2 28.80 -20.16 -3.31
C SER A 2 27.82 -19.30 -4.11
N PRO A 3 26.58 -19.77 -4.30
CA PRO A 3 25.88 -19.71 -5.57
C PRO A 3 24.97 -18.50 -5.67
N ASP A 4 24.66 -18.14 -6.91
CA ASP A 4 23.52 -17.33 -7.35
C ASP A 4 22.31 -17.37 -6.40
N ALA A 5 22.28 -16.47 -5.42
CA ALA A 5 21.02 -15.86 -5.02
C ALA A 5 20.89 -14.63 -5.92
N LYS A 6 20.05 -14.71 -6.94
CA LYS A 6 19.61 -13.49 -7.62
C LYS A 6 18.92 -12.64 -6.56
N ASP A 7 19.63 -11.63 -6.06
CA ASP A 7 19.05 -10.60 -5.23
C ASP A 7 17.92 -10.00 -6.07
N SER A 8 16.68 -10.26 -5.66
CA SER A 8 15.56 -9.71 -6.38
C SER A 8 15.46 -8.25 -5.97
N ASP A 9 15.41 -7.31 -6.92
CA ASP A 9 15.22 -5.86 -6.68
C ASP A 9 13.83 -5.53 -6.07
N ILE A 10 13.16 -6.51 -5.46
CA ILE A 10 11.84 -6.41 -4.85
C ILE A 10 12.02 -6.33 -3.33
N ARG A 11 11.73 -5.16 -2.78
CA ARG A 11 11.72 -4.92 -1.33
C ARG A 11 10.29 -5.01 -0.82
N LEU A 12 10.08 -5.75 0.28
CA LEU A 12 8.78 -5.87 0.95
C LEU A 12 8.75 -5.01 2.22
N ASN A 13 7.81 -4.07 2.29
CA ASN A 13 7.58 -3.24 3.47
C ASN A 13 6.20 -3.54 4.07
N LYS A 14 6.16 -3.81 5.38
CA LYS A 14 4.89 -4.03 6.11
C LYS A 14 4.37 -2.71 6.65
N LEU A 15 3.11 -2.41 6.38
CA LEU A 15 2.44 -1.24 6.93
C LEU A 15 1.62 -1.64 8.17
N PRO A 16 1.55 -0.78 9.20
CA PRO A 16 0.75 -1.05 10.38
C PRO A 16 -0.74 -0.96 10.04
N PHE A 17 -1.45 -2.07 10.16
CA PHE A 17 -2.90 -2.13 9.97
C PHE A 17 -3.55 -2.86 11.14
N ARG A 18 -4.72 -2.38 11.56
CA ARG A 18 -5.50 -2.96 12.67
C ARG A 18 -6.98 -2.93 12.31
N SER A 19 -7.51 -4.08 11.90
CA SER A 19 -8.92 -4.26 11.54
C SER A 19 -9.91 -3.78 12.61
N SER A 20 -9.62 -4.02 13.89
CA SER A 20 -10.47 -3.60 15.00
C SER A 20 -10.67 -2.08 15.09
N ASP A 21 -9.71 -1.27 14.61
CA ASP A 21 -9.80 0.20 14.60
C ASP A 21 -10.83 0.69 13.56
N HIS A 22 -11.28 -0.20 12.67
CA HIS A 22 -12.19 0.06 11.56
C HIS A 22 -13.54 -0.63 11.71
N SER A 23 -13.88 -1.15 12.90
CA SER A 23 -15.11 -1.94 13.12
C SER A 23 -15.17 -3.25 12.32
N LEU A 24 -14.02 -3.78 11.90
CA LEU A 24 -13.92 -5.11 11.30
C LEU A 24 -13.60 -6.15 12.37
N PRO A 25 -13.93 -7.43 12.13
CA PRO A 25 -13.49 -8.52 13.01
C PRO A 25 -11.95 -8.53 13.15
N PRO A 26 -11.41 -8.96 14.31
CA PRO A 26 -9.97 -9.05 14.49
C PRO A 26 -9.29 -9.88 13.41
N ASN A 27 -8.11 -9.44 12.96
CA ASN A 27 -7.32 -10.07 11.90
C ASN A 27 -7.98 -10.07 10.50
N THR A 28 -8.96 -9.18 10.26
CA THR A 28 -9.56 -8.99 8.93
C THR A 28 -8.69 -8.08 8.07
N GLU A 29 -7.75 -8.65 7.33
CA GLU A 29 -6.87 -7.90 6.41
C GLU A 29 -7.05 -8.31 4.93
N SER A 30 -8.00 -9.22 4.66
CA SER A 30 -8.26 -9.78 3.34
C SER A 30 -9.77 -9.77 3.05
N THR A 31 -10.12 -9.76 1.78
CA THR A 31 -11.49 -9.97 1.29
C THR A 31 -11.91 -11.44 1.34
N GLU A 32 -10.97 -12.36 1.59
CA GLU A 32 -11.25 -13.78 1.71
C GLU A 32 -12.25 -14.05 2.85
N ASN A 33 -13.36 -14.71 2.53
CA ASN A 33 -14.44 -15.05 3.47
C ASN A 33 -15.11 -13.84 4.14
N LEU A 34 -14.89 -12.62 3.64
CA LEU A 34 -15.50 -11.41 4.20
C LEU A 34 -16.91 -11.20 3.61
N PRO A 35 -17.94 -11.01 4.45
CA PRO A 35 -19.27 -10.60 3.99
C PRO A 35 -19.22 -9.30 3.19
N LEU A 36 -20.08 -9.17 2.17
CA LEU A 36 -20.10 -8.00 1.27
C LEU A 36 -20.34 -6.68 2.02
N ASP A 37 -21.15 -6.70 3.08
CA ASP A 37 -21.40 -5.54 3.96
C ASP A 37 -20.14 -5.09 4.70
N GLN A 38 -19.23 -6.01 5.00
CA GLN A 38 -17.94 -5.70 5.64
C GLN A 38 -16.84 -5.36 4.63
N MET A 39 -16.97 -5.79 3.36
CA MET A 39 -16.02 -5.41 2.31
C MET A 39 -15.98 -3.89 2.08
N VAL A 40 -17.13 -3.21 2.16
CA VAL A 40 -17.17 -1.74 2.04
C VAL A 40 -16.31 -1.10 3.12
N THR A 41 -16.43 -1.56 4.36
CA THR A 41 -15.61 -1.10 5.49
C THR A 41 -14.13 -1.38 5.26
N LEU A 42 -13.78 -2.56 4.74
CA LEU A 42 -12.41 -2.91 4.38
C LEU A 42 -11.85 -2.07 3.22
N PHE A 43 -12.67 -1.60 2.28
CA PHE A 43 -12.20 -0.69 1.22
C PHE A 43 -12.03 0.75 1.71
N HIS A 44 -12.69 1.13 2.80
CA HIS A 44 -12.49 2.43 3.43
C HIS A 44 -11.33 2.44 4.42
N SER A 45 -10.98 1.30 5.03
CA SER A 45 -9.93 1.23 6.04
C SER A 45 -8.54 1.66 5.58
N PRO A 46 -8.09 1.48 4.31
CA PRO A 46 -6.78 1.91 3.85
C PRO A 46 -6.57 3.43 3.90
N MET A 47 -7.62 4.22 4.09
CA MET A 47 -7.47 5.65 4.35
C MET A 47 -6.62 5.95 5.59
N SER A 48 -6.61 5.08 6.60
CA SER A 48 -5.73 5.23 7.79
C SER A 48 -4.26 4.97 7.48
N LEU A 49 -3.96 4.28 6.36
CA LEU A 49 -2.59 3.94 5.96
C LEU A 49 -1.89 5.08 5.23
N ALA A 50 -2.58 6.19 4.96
CA ALA A 50 -2.01 7.24 4.15
C ALA A 50 -0.72 7.82 4.73
N THR A 51 -0.71 8.16 6.02
CA THR A 51 0.49 8.66 6.70
C THR A 51 1.63 7.61 6.71
N PRO A 52 1.41 6.34 7.09
CA PRO A 52 2.42 5.29 6.94
C PRO A 52 2.99 5.16 5.52
N VAL A 53 2.17 5.29 4.47
CA VAL A 53 2.62 5.21 3.07
C VAL A 53 3.42 6.46 2.67
N GLU A 54 3.01 7.65 3.09
CA GLU A 54 3.76 8.90 2.85
C GLU A 54 5.16 8.82 3.48
N HIS A 55 5.27 8.33 4.72
CA HIS A 55 6.56 8.08 5.36
C HIS A 55 7.40 7.07 4.57
N LEU A 56 6.79 5.95 4.15
CA LEU A 56 7.50 4.94 3.35
C LEU A 56 8.05 5.51 2.04
N LEU A 57 7.26 6.32 1.32
CA LEU A 57 7.72 6.95 0.07
C LEU A 57 8.83 7.98 0.32
N SER A 58 8.75 8.73 1.41
CA SER A 58 9.81 9.65 1.83
C SER A 58 11.11 8.90 2.11
N ASP A 59 11.03 7.78 2.83
CA ASP A 59 12.20 6.95 3.16
C ASP A 59 12.84 6.36 1.91
N ILE A 60 12.02 5.84 0.98
CA ILE A 60 12.50 5.32 -0.32
C ILE A 60 13.15 6.44 -1.13
N THR A 61 12.51 7.60 -1.24
CA THR A 61 13.05 8.76 -1.99
C THR A 61 14.38 9.23 -1.41
N ALA A 62 14.52 9.23 -0.08
CA ALA A 62 15.75 9.62 0.60
C ALA A 62 16.88 8.59 0.41
N GLU A 63 16.55 7.30 0.39
CA GLU A 63 17.51 6.21 0.16
C GLU A 63 18.03 6.19 -1.28
N GLU A 64 17.12 6.36 -2.24
CA GLU A 64 17.42 6.24 -3.68
C GLU A 64 17.96 7.56 -4.29
N GLY A 65 17.80 8.69 -3.60
CA GLY A 65 18.30 10.00 -4.03
C GLY A 65 17.50 10.66 -5.16
N TRP A 66 16.33 10.12 -5.50
CA TRP A 66 15.42 10.62 -6.53
C TRP A 66 13.96 10.33 -6.15
N PRO A 67 12.98 11.11 -6.64
CA PRO A 67 11.57 10.83 -6.37
C PRO A 67 11.17 9.45 -6.87
N ALA A 68 10.29 8.76 -6.14
CA ALA A 68 9.74 7.49 -6.58
C ALA A 68 9.04 7.67 -7.94
N LEU A 69 9.55 7.04 -9.01
CA LEU A 69 9.11 7.36 -10.37
C LEU A 69 7.67 6.96 -10.66
N CYS A 70 7.12 5.97 -9.95
CA CYS A 70 5.74 5.50 -10.17
C CYS A 70 5.19 4.78 -8.93
N VAL A 71 4.02 5.22 -8.46
CA VAL A 71 3.20 4.49 -7.49
C VAL A 71 2.16 3.68 -8.24
N ILE A 72 2.24 2.35 -8.14
CA ILE A 72 1.23 1.43 -8.66
C ILE A 72 0.34 1.00 -7.50
N SER A 73 -0.96 1.25 -7.59
CA SER A 73 -1.91 0.94 -6.51
C SER A 73 -3.19 0.35 -7.06
N ASP A 74 -3.87 -0.47 -6.25
CA ASP A 74 -5.22 -0.94 -6.54
C ASP A 74 -6.25 0.21 -6.46
N VAL A 75 -7.32 0.13 -7.24
CA VAL A 75 -8.41 1.12 -7.29
C VAL A 75 -9.12 1.36 -5.95
N PHE A 76 -9.09 0.40 -5.02
CA PHE A 76 -9.68 0.53 -3.69
C PHE A 76 -8.79 1.32 -2.72
N PHE A 77 -7.54 1.62 -3.07
CA PHE A 77 -6.69 2.50 -2.27
C PHE A 77 -6.97 3.97 -2.62
N GLY A 78 -8.12 4.49 -2.19
CA GLY A 78 -8.64 5.82 -2.60
C GLY A 78 -7.76 7.04 -2.26
N ARG A 79 -6.64 6.84 -1.54
CA ARG A 79 -5.68 7.88 -1.14
C ARG A 79 -4.39 7.89 -1.98
N SER A 80 -4.17 6.93 -2.89
CA SER A 80 -2.89 6.84 -3.61
C SER A 80 -2.61 8.03 -4.53
N THR A 81 -3.65 8.68 -5.06
CA THR A 81 -3.52 9.87 -5.92
C THR A 81 -2.82 11.01 -5.19
N ASP A 82 -3.30 11.28 -3.97
CA ASP A 82 -2.85 12.39 -3.15
C ASP A 82 -1.42 12.14 -2.67
N ILE A 83 -1.14 10.89 -2.29
CA ILE A 83 0.16 10.47 -1.78
C ILE A 83 1.24 10.46 -2.89
N ALA A 84 0.90 9.97 -4.08
CA ALA A 84 1.82 10.01 -5.23
C ALA A 84 2.14 11.46 -5.61
N THR A 85 1.12 12.32 -5.67
CA THR A 85 1.29 13.74 -5.97
C THR A 85 2.18 14.45 -4.94
N ALA A 86 1.95 14.19 -3.64
CA ALA A 86 2.73 14.79 -2.56
C ALA A 86 4.21 14.39 -2.56
N SER A 87 4.53 13.19 -3.06
CA SER A 87 5.90 12.67 -3.18
C SER A 87 6.58 13.03 -4.51
N GLY A 88 5.88 13.73 -5.42
CA GLY A 88 6.39 14.04 -6.75
C GLY A 88 6.45 12.82 -7.68
N SER A 89 5.61 11.82 -7.42
CA SER A 89 5.55 10.55 -8.14
C SER A 89 4.37 10.51 -9.13
N ASP A 90 4.55 9.82 -10.26
CA ASP A 90 3.42 9.47 -11.12
C ASP A 90 2.57 8.35 -10.48
N GLN A 91 1.30 8.26 -10.84
CA GLN A 91 0.39 7.24 -10.32
C GLN A 91 -0.22 6.39 -11.44
N VAL A 92 -0.24 5.07 -11.22
CA VAL A 92 -0.95 4.10 -12.04
C VAL A 92 -1.93 3.30 -11.18
N LEU A 93 -3.17 3.22 -11.62
CA LEU A 93 -4.20 2.39 -11.00
C LEU A 93 -4.24 1.01 -11.66
N PHE A 94 -4.22 -0.04 -10.84
CA PHE A 94 -4.46 -1.41 -11.24
C PHE A 94 -5.90 -1.79 -10.87
N GLY A 95 -6.68 -2.27 -11.85
CA GLY A 95 -8.09 -2.59 -11.69
C GLY A 95 -8.47 -3.95 -12.23
N LEU A 96 -9.67 -4.40 -11.89
CA LEU A 96 -10.23 -5.68 -12.33
C LEU A 96 -10.73 -5.54 -13.78
N ARG A 97 -10.23 -6.41 -14.67
CA ARG A 97 -10.68 -6.54 -16.07
C ARG A 97 -11.39 -7.86 -16.28
#